data_AF-A0A117SM45-F1
#
_entry.id   AF-A0A117SM45-F1
#
_cell.length_a   1.000
_cell.length_b   1.000
_cell.length_c   1.000
_cell.angle_alpha   90.00
_cell.angle_beta   90.00
_cell.angle_gamma   90.00
#
_symmetry.space_group_name_H-M   'P 1'
#
loop_
_entity.id
_entity.type
_entity.pdbx_description
1 polymer ?
#
loop_
_entity_poly.entity_id
_entity_poly.type
_entity_poly.pdbx_seq_one_letter_code
_entity_poly.pdbx_strand_id
1 'polypeptide(L)'
;MTNVNHDKTIKGTFWGAIAFYVLIAFEFAYMAGPFAVYFYSVYKPTLDFFNQSPELAWLVSFFLPHAVRQTSSIFINMHDIVGAFLTILGFIGFCIGACQVYYHKLAKKGAVTGKIYKFIRHPQYASFIIFSFGLLILWPRYIVLVMFITMLFIYYLLAKVEERECEAKFGQSYVDYKNKTGMFLPFKVTFLNKLLVFPKTNLSRFLMTFGMYFMILVVAVSIAKGVKSIALNSLYAIYKSDSANIALSKIETSKLEEILNIALSDKEIQERIEKSKQGSSAKLLNYILPSEWYAAEIPMNGVKYRADHRSPSNYDQNMYKVIFTKADIRSNKDVSGIDIIINVEKREPIVEVWVNVADQKVIKILDMPEAIKYQNIPIAVY
;
A
#
# COMPACT_ATOMS: atom_id res chain seq x y z
N MET A 1 16.66 -9.75 45.98
CA MET A 1 15.69 -8.83 45.32
C MET A 1 15.93 -8.66 43.81
N THR A 2 17.07 -9.08 43.25
CA THR A 2 17.41 -8.96 41.82
C THR A 2 16.69 -9.96 40.90
N ASN A 3 16.48 -11.21 41.33
CA ASN A 3 15.81 -12.24 40.51
C ASN A 3 14.31 -11.96 40.25
N VAL A 4 13.59 -11.38 41.21
CA VAL A 4 12.13 -11.12 41.08
C VAL A 4 11.84 -10.00 40.07
N ASN A 5 12.72 -8.99 40.01
CA ASN A 5 12.57 -7.91 39.03
C ASN A 5 12.92 -8.36 37.61
N HIS A 6 13.91 -9.24 37.46
CA HIS A 6 14.28 -9.79 36.15
C HIS A 6 13.15 -10.65 35.55
N ASP A 7 12.51 -11.48 36.39
CA ASP A 7 11.43 -12.37 35.97
C ASP A 7 10.13 -11.60 35.63
N LYS A 8 9.86 -10.49 36.33
CA LYS A 8 8.78 -9.55 35.97
C LYS A 8 9.03 -8.80 34.66
N THR A 9 10.27 -8.37 34.41
CA THR A 9 10.59 -7.68 33.14
C THR A 9 10.44 -8.64 31.98
N ILE A 10 10.96 -9.88 32.09
CA ILE A 10 10.84 -10.93 31.06
C ILE A 10 9.36 -11.22 30.74
N LYS A 11 8.50 -11.38 31.77
CA LYS A 11 7.04 -11.55 31.57
C LYS A 11 6.38 -10.33 30.90
N GLY A 12 6.78 -9.11 31.25
CA GLY A 12 6.29 -7.89 30.60
C GLY A 12 6.67 -7.82 29.12
N THR A 13 7.92 -8.13 28.77
CA THR A 13 8.36 -8.24 27.37
C THR A 13 7.69 -9.38 26.61
N PHE A 14 7.39 -10.51 27.27
CA PHE A 14 6.69 -11.64 26.66
C PHE A 14 5.25 -11.27 26.27
N TRP A 15 4.49 -10.64 27.18
CA TRP A 15 3.14 -10.15 26.87
C TRP A 15 3.15 -9.01 25.86
N GLY A 16 4.15 -8.11 25.91
CA GLY A 16 4.36 -7.09 24.89
C GLY A 16 4.63 -7.68 23.50
N ALA A 17 5.47 -8.72 23.41
CA ALA A 17 5.75 -9.43 22.17
C ALA A 17 4.51 -10.18 21.66
N ILE A 18 3.74 -10.84 22.52
CA ILE A 18 2.47 -11.48 22.14
C ILE A 18 1.47 -10.44 21.63
N ALA A 19 1.28 -9.33 22.34
CA ALA A 19 0.38 -8.27 21.90
C ALA A 19 0.80 -7.70 20.55
N PHE A 20 2.10 -7.54 20.33
CA PHE A 20 2.67 -7.09 19.06
C PHE A 20 2.47 -8.12 17.94
N TYR A 21 2.70 -9.42 18.20
CA TYR A 21 2.43 -10.50 17.26
C TYR A 21 0.96 -10.64 16.92
N VAL A 22 0.08 -10.48 17.91
CA VAL A 22 -1.36 -10.44 17.68
C VAL A 22 -1.69 -9.23 16.83
N LEU A 23 -1.13 -8.04 17.10
CA LEU A 23 -1.38 -6.84 16.30
C LEU A 23 -0.94 -7.01 14.84
N ILE A 24 0.24 -7.61 14.59
CA ILE A 24 0.74 -7.91 13.24
C ILE A 24 -0.05 -9.03 12.55
N ALA A 25 -0.33 -10.14 13.25
CA ALA A 25 -1.09 -11.25 12.69
C ALA A 25 -2.55 -10.84 12.41
N PHE A 26 -3.11 -9.97 13.25
CA PHE A 26 -4.40 -9.32 13.05
C PHE A 26 -4.33 -8.31 11.91
N GLU A 27 -3.20 -7.61 11.73
CA GLU A 27 -2.95 -6.72 10.59
C GLU A 27 -3.05 -7.48 9.26
N PHE A 28 -2.38 -8.63 9.21
CA PHE A 28 -2.36 -9.52 8.07
C PHE A 28 -3.74 -10.14 7.78
N ALA A 29 -4.43 -10.61 8.83
CA ALA A 29 -5.75 -11.22 8.68
C ALA A 29 -6.82 -10.23 8.14
N TYR A 30 -6.69 -8.92 8.42
CA TYR A 30 -7.62 -7.92 7.88
C TYR A 30 -7.31 -7.55 6.43
N MET A 31 -6.03 -7.44 6.03
CA MET A 31 -5.66 -6.97 4.68
C MET A 31 -5.91 -8.02 3.59
N ALA A 32 -5.65 -9.29 3.89
CA ALA A 32 -5.76 -10.38 2.93
C ALA A 32 -7.10 -11.14 3.00
N GLY A 33 -7.94 -10.84 4.00
CA GLY A 33 -9.20 -11.53 4.25
C GLY A 33 -10.42 -10.88 3.60
N PRO A 34 -11.54 -11.60 3.46
CA PRO A 34 -12.83 -11.06 2.98
C PRO A 34 -13.41 -9.97 3.90
N PHE A 35 -12.76 -9.72 5.05
CA PHE A 35 -13.14 -8.73 6.04
C PHE A 35 -12.71 -7.30 5.68
N ALA A 36 -11.90 -7.09 4.64
CA ALA A 36 -11.45 -5.76 4.22
C ALA A 36 -12.63 -4.76 4.06
N VAL A 37 -13.76 -5.21 3.53
CA VAL A 37 -14.99 -4.39 3.36
C VAL A 37 -15.57 -3.96 4.72
N TYR A 38 -15.65 -4.87 5.69
CA TYR A 38 -16.12 -4.57 7.05
C TYR A 38 -15.16 -3.67 7.83
N PHE A 39 -13.85 -3.78 7.56
CA PHE A 39 -12.87 -2.96 8.24
C PHE A 39 -12.77 -1.55 7.65
N TYR A 40 -12.92 -1.37 6.34
CA TYR A 40 -13.01 -0.03 5.75
C TYR A 40 -14.20 0.77 6.29
N SER A 41 -15.32 0.12 6.63
CA SER A 41 -16.44 0.80 7.29
C SER A 41 -16.16 1.15 8.75
N VAL A 42 -15.45 0.30 9.50
CA VAL A 42 -15.07 0.56 10.90
C VAL A 42 -14.02 1.67 11.01
N TYR A 43 -13.00 1.67 10.14
CA TYR A 43 -11.92 2.66 10.17
C TYR A 43 -12.25 3.96 9.43
N LYS A 44 -13.39 4.03 8.73
CA LYS A 44 -13.80 5.21 7.99
C LYS A 44 -13.63 6.52 8.79
N PRO A 45 -14.09 6.64 10.05
CA PRO A 45 -13.89 7.88 10.81
C PRO A 45 -12.42 8.26 11.00
N THR A 46 -11.54 7.28 11.18
CA THR A 46 -10.10 7.49 11.34
C THR A 46 -9.44 7.87 10.02
N LEU A 47 -9.81 7.19 8.93
CA LEU A 47 -9.31 7.51 7.58
C LEU A 47 -9.78 8.90 7.14
N ASP A 48 -11.02 9.26 7.45
CA ASP A 48 -11.60 10.56 7.16
C ASP A 48 -10.90 11.65 7.96
N PHE A 49 -10.61 11.42 9.25
CA PHE A 49 -9.82 12.35 10.08
C PHE A 49 -8.44 12.65 9.45
N PHE A 50 -7.71 11.61 9.03
CA PHE A 50 -6.43 11.80 8.35
C PHE A 50 -6.62 12.49 7.00
N ASN A 51 -7.64 12.12 6.22
CA ASN A 51 -7.91 12.68 4.90
C ASN A 51 -8.34 14.14 4.94
N GLN A 52 -9.05 14.60 5.97
CA GLN A 52 -9.46 16.00 6.08
C GLN A 52 -8.31 16.89 6.57
N SER A 53 -7.34 16.33 7.28
CA SER A 53 -6.18 17.04 7.82
C SER A 53 -5.10 17.26 6.74
N PRO A 54 -4.81 18.50 6.30
CA PRO A 54 -3.81 18.76 5.25
C PRO A 54 -2.42 18.17 5.53
N GLU A 55 -2.00 18.17 6.80
CA GLU A 55 -0.68 17.72 7.25
C GLU A 55 -0.57 16.19 7.33
N LEU A 56 -1.69 15.49 7.45
CA LEU A 56 -1.73 14.05 7.70
C LEU A 56 -2.32 13.24 6.53
N ALA A 57 -3.01 13.88 5.59
CA ALA A 57 -3.64 13.20 4.46
C ALA A 57 -2.68 12.35 3.62
N TRP A 58 -1.39 12.73 3.59
CA TRP A 58 -0.38 11.95 2.90
C TRP A 58 -0.22 10.54 3.48
N LEU A 59 -0.47 10.33 4.78
CA LEU A 59 -0.36 9.01 5.43
C LEU A 59 -1.32 7.98 4.81
N VAL A 60 -2.54 8.40 4.49
CA VAL A 60 -3.57 7.53 3.91
C VAL A 60 -3.51 7.47 2.39
N SER A 61 -2.68 8.32 1.77
CA SER A 61 -2.49 8.36 0.31
C SER A 61 -1.66 7.19 -0.21
N PHE A 62 -1.87 6.85 -1.47
CA PHE A 62 -1.15 5.79 -2.17
C PHE A 62 0.12 6.34 -2.85
N PHE A 63 1.17 5.53 -2.89
CA PHE A 63 2.43 5.83 -3.59
C PHE A 63 2.66 4.98 -4.85
N LEU A 64 1.82 3.97 -5.10
CA LEU A 64 1.71 3.25 -6.37
C LEU A 64 0.24 3.22 -6.81
N PRO A 65 -0.05 3.08 -8.12
CA PRO A 65 -1.41 3.04 -8.63
C PRO A 65 -2.18 1.83 -8.09
N HIS A 66 -3.48 1.99 -7.87
CA HIS A 66 -4.35 0.87 -7.47
C HIS A 66 -5.62 0.79 -8.34
N ALA A 67 -6.16 1.94 -8.79
CA ALA A 67 -7.33 1.97 -9.66
C ALA A 67 -6.93 1.88 -11.14
N VAL A 68 -5.81 2.51 -11.53
CA VAL A 68 -5.25 2.49 -12.88
C VAL A 68 -4.52 1.17 -13.10
N ARG A 69 -4.93 0.44 -14.13
CA ARG A 69 -4.37 -0.89 -14.45
C ARG A 69 -3.17 -0.83 -15.36
N GLN A 70 -3.07 0.21 -16.18
CA GLN A 70 -2.01 0.36 -17.16
C GLN A 70 -1.48 1.78 -17.15
N THR A 71 -0.16 1.88 -17.01
CA THR A 71 0.61 3.11 -17.12
C THR A 71 1.64 2.96 -18.24
N SER A 72 2.30 4.04 -18.63
CA SER A 72 3.40 3.99 -19.60
C SER A 72 4.67 3.34 -19.03
N SER A 73 4.77 3.19 -17.70
CA SER A 73 5.94 2.63 -17.04
C SER A 73 5.79 1.13 -16.79
N ILE A 74 6.68 0.34 -17.39
CA ILE A 74 6.75 -1.11 -17.15
C ILE A 74 7.01 -1.43 -15.68
N PHE A 75 7.86 -0.64 -15.02
CA PHE A 75 8.20 -0.83 -13.60
C PHE A 75 6.96 -0.69 -12.72
N ILE A 76 6.14 0.34 -13.00
CA ILE A 76 4.90 0.56 -12.26
C ILE A 76 3.91 -0.54 -12.58
N ASN A 77 3.73 -0.95 -13.84
CA ASN A 77 2.77 -2.00 -14.20
C ASN A 77 3.11 -3.39 -13.61
N MET A 78 4.38 -3.66 -13.32
CA MET A 78 4.81 -4.95 -12.76
C MET A 78 4.63 -5.06 -11.24
N HIS A 79 4.27 -3.97 -10.54
CA HIS A 79 4.24 -3.94 -9.08
C HIS A 79 3.29 -5.00 -8.48
N ASP A 80 2.09 -5.18 -9.06
CA ASP A 80 1.13 -6.18 -8.59
C ASP A 80 1.70 -7.60 -8.64
N ILE A 81 2.36 -7.95 -9.76
CA ILE A 81 2.97 -9.27 -9.96
C ILE A 81 4.11 -9.47 -8.97
N VAL A 82 4.97 -8.47 -8.82
CA VAL A 82 6.10 -8.51 -7.88
C VAL A 82 5.60 -8.62 -6.43
N GLY A 83 4.61 -7.81 -6.06
CA GLY A 83 3.99 -7.82 -4.74
C GLY A 83 3.35 -9.17 -4.42
N ALA A 84 2.57 -9.73 -5.35
CA ALA A 84 1.96 -11.04 -5.20
C ALA A 84 3.01 -12.16 -5.09
N PHE A 85 4.04 -12.14 -5.94
CA PHE A 85 5.12 -13.11 -5.89
C PHE A 85 5.86 -13.09 -4.55
N LEU A 86 6.25 -11.90 -4.07
CA LEU A 86 6.93 -11.75 -2.78
C LEU A 86 6.05 -12.17 -1.61
N THR A 87 4.74 -11.86 -1.68
CA THR A 87 3.76 -12.29 -0.68
C THR A 87 3.70 -13.81 -0.62
N ILE A 88 3.53 -14.50 -1.75
CA ILE A 88 3.45 -15.97 -1.79
C ILE A 88 4.78 -16.59 -1.34
N LEU A 89 5.91 -16.08 -1.84
CA LEU A 89 7.25 -16.56 -1.47
C LEU A 89 7.52 -16.44 0.03
N GLY A 90 7.21 -15.28 0.61
CA GLY A 90 7.36 -15.03 2.04
C GLY A 90 6.46 -15.93 2.87
N PHE A 91 5.20 -16.12 2.45
CA PHE A 91 4.26 -17.00 3.16
C PHE A 91 4.72 -18.47 3.16
N ILE A 92 5.13 -18.98 2.01
CA ILE A 92 5.66 -20.35 1.88
C ILE A 92 6.92 -20.51 2.75
N GLY A 93 7.84 -19.55 2.70
CA GLY A 93 9.05 -19.56 3.52
C GLY A 93 8.74 -19.58 5.03
N PHE A 94 7.75 -18.80 5.46
CA PHE A 94 7.29 -18.77 6.84
C PHE A 94 6.72 -20.12 7.27
N CYS A 95 5.85 -20.73 6.45
CA CYS A 95 5.28 -22.06 6.69
C CYS A 95 6.36 -23.14 6.79
N ILE A 96 7.37 -23.13 5.91
CA ILE A 96 8.50 -24.06 5.97
C ILE A 96 9.27 -23.92 7.29
N GLY A 97 9.59 -22.68 7.67
CA GLY A 97 10.28 -22.39 8.94
C GLY A 97 9.46 -22.84 10.16
N ALA A 98 8.16 -22.53 10.18
CA ALA A 98 7.25 -22.93 11.24
C ALA A 98 7.16 -24.45 11.37
N CYS A 99 6.91 -25.16 10.26
CA CYS A 99 6.87 -26.62 10.23
C CYS A 99 8.15 -27.24 10.80
N GLN A 100 9.32 -26.71 10.44
CA GLN A 100 10.60 -27.20 10.96
C GLN A 100 10.73 -27.02 12.47
N VAL A 101 10.39 -25.84 13.01
CA VAL A 101 10.44 -25.55 14.45
C VAL A 101 9.46 -26.41 15.23
N TYR A 102 8.20 -26.44 14.81
CA TYR A 102 7.17 -27.23 15.49
C TYR A 102 7.45 -28.72 15.43
N TYR A 103 7.95 -29.24 14.30
CA TYR A 103 8.38 -30.64 14.21
C TYR A 103 9.49 -30.97 15.21
N HIS A 104 10.54 -30.15 15.30
CA HIS A 104 11.63 -30.37 16.28
C HIS A 104 11.14 -30.30 17.72
N LYS A 105 10.22 -29.36 18.01
CA LYS A 105 9.60 -29.21 19.33
C LYS A 105 8.77 -30.44 19.71
N LEU A 106 7.90 -30.90 18.82
CA LEU A 106 7.02 -32.06 19.04
C LEU A 106 7.81 -33.37 19.10
N ALA A 107 8.83 -33.53 18.25
CA ALA A 107 9.71 -34.69 18.25
C ALA A 107 10.80 -34.65 19.34
N LYS A 108 10.79 -33.63 20.22
CA LYS A 108 11.77 -33.43 21.31
C LYS A 108 13.24 -33.47 20.85
N LYS A 109 13.51 -33.00 19.61
CA LYS A 109 14.84 -33.04 18.97
C LYS A 109 15.78 -31.89 19.40
N GLY A 110 15.41 -31.13 20.43
CA GLY A 110 16.19 -29.98 20.89
C GLY A 110 16.20 -28.80 19.90
N ALA A 111 17.25 -27.97 19.97
CA ALA A 111 17.36 -26.75 19.18
C ALA A 111 17.51 -27.02 17.68
N VAL A 112 16.99 -26.10 16.86
CA VAL A 112 17.02 -26.22 15.39
C VAL A 112 18.18 -25.40 14.84
N THR A 113 19.21 -26.09 14.32
CA THR A 113 20.39 -25.44 13.71
C THR A 113 20.66 -25.90 12.27
N GLY A 114 19.89 -26.87 11.76
CA GLY A 114 20.03 -27.43 10.41
C GLY A 114 19.11 -26.81 9.35
N LYS A 115 19.27 -27.23 8.09
CA LYS A 115 18.49 -26.76 6.92
C LYS A 115 18.55 -25.22 6.78
N ILE A 116 17.41 -24.54 6.73
CA ILE A 116 17.35 -23.08 6.57
C ILE A 116 18.04 -22.33 7.73
N TYR A 117 17.99 -22.90 8.94
CA TYR A 117 18.68 -22.38 10.12
C TYR A 117 20.21 -22.46 10.00
N LYS A 118 20.78 -23.23 9.06
CA LYS A 118 22.22 -23.21 8.80
C LYS A 118 22.68 -21.87 8.22
N PHE A 119 21.81 -21.21 7.44
CA PHE A 119 22.13 -20.00 6.68
C PHE A 119 21.68 -18.72 7.40
N ILE A 120 20.49 -18.75 8.00
CA ILE A 120 19.88 -17.59 8.68
C ILE A 120 19.36 -18.03 10.05
N ARG A 121 19.65 -17.26 11.10
CA ARG A 121 19.22 -17.57 12.48
C ARG A 121 17.72 -17.36 12.71
N HIS A 122 17.14 -16.36 12.05
CA HIS A 122 15.73 -15.99 12.15
C HIS A 122 15.01 -16.11 10.80
N PRO A 123 14.91 -17.32 10.23
CA PRO A 123 14.34 -17.51 8.90
C PRO A 123 12.85 -17.17 8.85
N GLN A 124 12.10 -17.42 9.93
CA GLN A 124 10.68 -17.03 10.01
C GLN A 124 10.51 -15.52 9.96
N TYR A 125 11.36 -14.74 10.66
CA TYR A 125 11.31 -13.28 10.60
C TYR A 125 11.67 -12.79 9.20
N ALA A 126 12.73 -13.35 8.59
CA ALA A 126 13.11 -13.00 7.22
C ALA A 126 11.98 -13.29 6.22
N SER A 127 11.33 -14.44 6.32
CA SER A 127 10.17 -14.79 5.50
C SER A 127 8.98 -13.85 5.72
N PHE A 128 8.70 -13.50 6.98
CA PHE A 128 7.62 -12.56 7.31
C PHE A 128 7.92 -11.12 6.83
N ILE A 129 9.20 -10.71 6.80
CA ILE A 129 9.62 -9.43 6.22
C ILE A 129 9.36 -9.41 4.71
N ILE A 130 9.74 -10.47 3.99
CA ILE A 130 9.49 -10.59 2.54
C ILE A 130 7.99 -10.58 2.26
N PHE A 131 7.23 -11.35 3.07
CA PHE A 131 5.78 -11.42 3.02
C PHE A 131 5.14 -10.02 3.17
N SER A 132 5.48 -9.31 4.23
CA SER A 132 4.93 -7.98 4.54
C SER A 132 5.34 -6.93 3.52
N PHE A 133 6.55 -7.04 2.97
CA PHE A 133 7.01 -6.17 1.89
C PHE A 133 6.21 -6.39 0.60
N GLY A 134 5.89 -7.64 0.27
CA GLY A 134 4.98 -7.97 -0.84
C GLY A 134 3.59 -7.34 -0.66
N LEU A 135 3.03 -7.43 0.54
CA LEU A 135 1.75 -6.78 0.86
C LEU A 135 1.82 -5.25 0.79
N LEU A 136 2.91 -4.64 1.26
CA LEU A 136 3.12 -3.20 1.14
C LEU A 136 3.10 -2.74 -0.32
N ILE A 137 3.61 -3.55 -1.25
CA ILE A 137 3.56 -3.22 -2.68
C ILE A 137 2.12 -3.31 -3.22
N LEU A 138 1.35 -4.32 -2.80
CA LEU A 138 -0.05 -4.51 -3.20
C LEU A 138 -1.01 -3.47 -2.58
N TRP A 139 -0.70 -3.00 -1.37
CA TRP A 139 -1.44 -1.97 -0.64
C TRP A 139 -0.53 -0.78 -0.30
N PRO A 140 -0.14 0.02 -1.30
CA PRO A 140 0.98 0.95 -1.24
C PRO A 140 0.61 2.27 -0.58
N ARG A 141 0.16 2.23 0.68
CA ARG A 141 -0.13 3.42 1.50
C ARG A 141 1.06 3.81 2.35
N TYR A 142 1.25 5.11 2.57
CA TYR A 142 2.35 5.60 3.41
C TYR A 142 2.25 5.14 4.87
N ILE A 143 1.04 5.03 5.43
CA ILE A 143 0.84 4.53 6.79
C ILE A 143 1.31 3.08 6.93
N VAL A 144 1.08 2.25 5.91
CA VAL A 144 1.53 0.85 5.86
C VAL A 144 3.06 0.80 5.73
N LEU A 145 3.66 1.70 4.96
CA LEU A 145 5.12 1.84 4.91
C LEU A 145 5.71 2.17 6.29
N VAL A 146 5.12 3.13 7.02
CA VAL A 146 5.55 3.50 8.38
C VAL A 146 5.44 2.30 9.31
N MET A 147 4.32 1.58 9.27
CA MET A 147 4.11 0.35 10.06
C MET A 147 5.13 -0.74 9.70
N PHE A 148 5.40 -0.95 8.41
CA PHE A 148 6.40 -1.91 7.94
C PHE A 148 7.80 -1.58 8.45
N ILE A 149 8.27 -0.33 8.34
CA ILE A 149 9.58 0.08 8.86
C ILE A 149 9.65 -0.07 10.39
N THR A 150 8.55 0.24 11.09
CA THR A 150 8.42 0.02 12.53
C THR A 150 8.52 -1.46 12.89
N MET A 151 7.86 -2.33 12.13
CA MET A 151 7.93 -3.78 12.28
C MET A 151 9.37 -4.29 12.12
N LEU A 152 10.10 -3.85 11.09
CA LEU A 152 11.51 -4.24 10.90
C LEU A 152 12.35 -3.93 12.14
N PHE A 153 12.14 -2.74 12.71
CA PHE A 153 12.85 -2.29 13.89
C PHE A 153 12.50 -3.12 15.13
N ILE A 154 11.22 -3.41 15.35
CA ILE A 154 10.78 -4.22 16.49
C ILE A 154 11.26 -5.67 16.34
N TYR A 155 11.21 -6.26 15.13
CA TYR A 155 11.74 -7.61 14.88
C TYR A 155 13.24 -7.70 15.12
N TYR A 156 14.00 -6.65 14.79
CA TYR A 156 15.40 -6.59 15.15
C TYR A 156 15.63 -6.58 16.66
N LEU A 157 14.85 -5.80 17.41
CA LEU A 157 14.93 -5.76 18.87
C LEU A 157 14.54 -7.11 19.49
N LEU A 158 13.47 -7.72 18.99
CA LEU A 158 12.98 -9.00 19.46
C LEU A 158 13.97 -10.12 19.18
N ALA A 159 14.52 -10.18 17.96
CA ALA A 159 15.58 -11.12 17.61
C ALA A 159 16.75 -10.99 18.59
N LYS A 160 17.21 -9.76 18.90
CA LYS A 160 18.27 -9.55 19.89
C LYS A 160 17.95 -10.10 21.30
N VAL A 161 16.69 -10.01 21.73
CA VAL A 161 16.26 -10.58 23.02
C VAL A 161 16.32 -12.10 22.95
N GLU A 162 15.76 -12.70 21.90
CA GLU A 162 15.78 -14.15 21.70
C GLU A 162 17.21 -14.71 21.60
N GLU A 163 18.12 -13.99 20.93
CA GLU A 163 19.53 -14.39 20.85
C GLU A 163 20.19 -14.37 22.23
N ARG A 164 19.87 -13.42 23.10
CA ARG A 164 20.40 -13.36 24.48
C ARG A 164 19.87 -14.51 25.33
N GLU A 165 18.59 -14.86 25.19
CA GLU A 165 18.00 -16.01 25.86
C GLU A 165 18.64 -17.32 25.35
N CYS A 166 18.91 -17.42 24.05
CA CYS A 166 19.62 -18.57 23.48
C CYS A 166 21.07 -18.65 23.98
N GLU A 167 21.79 -17.54 24.06
CA GLU A 167 23.15 -17.48 24.65
C GLU A 167 23.13 -17.94 26.12
N ALA A 168 22.16 -17.47 26.92
CA ALA A 168 22.01 -17.88 28.31
C ALA A 168 21.66 -19.38 28.45
N LYS A 169 20.86 -19.93 27.54
CA LYS A 169 20.38 -21.32 27.60
C LYS A 169 21.35 -22.34 27.01
N PHE A 170 22.04 -22.00 25.93
CA PHE A 170 22.85 -22.92 25.13
C PHE A 170 24.36 -22.60 25.19
N GLY A 171 24.75 -21.49 25.82
CA GLY A 171 26.14 -21.12 26.06
C GLY A 171 26.99 -21.05 24.79
N GLN A 172 28.21 -21.60 24.85
CA GLN A 172 29.19 -21.54 23.78
C GLN A 172 28.70 -22.13 22.45
N SER A 173 27.86 -23.17 22.51
CA SER A 173 27.33 -23.82 21.29
C SER A 173 26.53 -22.84 20.41
N TYR A 174 25.78 -21.92 21.04
CA TYR A 174 25.03 -20.89 20.33
C TYR A 174 25.94 -19.75 19.88
N VAL A 175 26.95 -19.38 20.67
CA VAL A 175 27.94 -18.36 20.26
C VAL A 175 28.67 -18.81 18.99
N ASP A 176 29.09 -20.07 18.92
CA ASP A 176 29.77 -20.63 17.74
C ASP A 176 28.85 -20.66 16.51
N TYR A 177 27.58 -20.99 16.71
CA TYR A 177 26.55 -20.92 15.67
C TYR A 177 26.31 -19.47 15.19
N LYS A 178 26.17 -18.53 16.14
CA LYS A 178 26.00 -17.09 15.87
C LYS A 178 27.17 -16.50 15.09
N ASN A 179 28.37 -17.01 15.32
CA ASN A 179 29.57 -16.59 14.59
C ASN A 179 29.62 -17.10 13.15
N LYS A 180 28.89 -18.16 12.79
CA LYS A 180 28.91 -18.75 11.43
C LYS A 180 27.70 -18.38 10.58
N THR A 181 26.56 -18.12 11.21
CA THR A 181 25.26 -17.92 10.55
C THR A 181 24.79 -16.47 10.68
N GLY A 182 24.22 -15.85 9.65
CA GLY A 182 23.73 -14.46 9.72
C GLY A 182 22.36 -14.32 10.43
N MET A 183 22.01 -13.11 10.89
CA MET A 183 20.75 -12.89 11.63
C MET A 183 19.51 -13.05 10.75
N PHE A 184 19.40 -12.25 9.68
CA PHE A 184 18.29 -12.26 8.72
C PHE A 184 18.70 -12.56 7.27
N LEU A 185 20.00 -12.41 6.96
CA LEU A 185 20.57 -12.65 5.64
C LEU A 185 21.61 -13.76 5.72
N PRO A 186 21.81 -14.54 4.63
CA PRO A 186 22.73 -15.68 4.64
C PRO A 186 24.21 -15.26 4.68
N PHE A 187 24.50 -13.97 4.54
CA PHE A 187 25.84 -13.39 4.60
C PHE A 187 25.94 -12.31 5.69
N LYS A 188 27.15 -12.11 6.22
CA LYS A 188 27.43 -11.04 7.19
C LYS A 188 27.62 -9.71 6.46
N VAL A 189 26.84 -8.71 6.83
CA VAL A 189 27.04 -7.33 6.33
C VAL A 189 28.12 -6.64 7.16
N THR A 190 29.38 -6.94 6.88
CA THR A 190 30.55 -6.47 7.66
C THR A 190 30.84 -4.98 7.50
N PHE A 191 30.39 -4.36 6.41
CA PHE A 191 30.58 -2.93 6.16
C PHE A 191 29.82 -2.03 7.16
N LEU A 192 28.61 -2.40 7.55
CA LEU A 192 27.81 -1.64 8.53
C LEU A 192 28.49 -1.54 9.90
N ASN A 193 29.20 -2.59 10.31
CA ASN A 193 29.94 -2.60 11.57
C ASN A 193 31.14 -1.65 11.57
N LYS A 194 31.65 -1.27 10.40
CA LYS A 194 32.74 -0.28 10.26
C LYS A 194 32.21 1.15 10.26
N LEU A 195 30.97 1.36 9.77
CA LEU A 195 30.33 2.67 9.72
C LEU A 195 29.68 3.09 11.05
N LEU A 196 29.20 2.13 11.83
CA LEU A 196 28.43 2.38 13.05
C LEU A 196 29.31 2.23 14.30
N VAL A 197 29.78 3.35 14.83
CA VAL A 197 30.47 3.39 16.14
C VAL A 197 29.42 3.54 17.24
N PHE A 198 29.14 2.47 17.97
CA PHE A 198 28.18 2.53 19.07
C PHE A 198 28.77 3.30 20.27
N PRO A 199 28.05 4.31 20.79
CA PRO A 199 28.55 5.09 21.90
C PRO A 199 28.54 4.28 23.21
N LYS A 200 29.32 4.74 24.20
CA LYS A 200 29.62 3.95 25.42
C LYS A 200 28.45 3.91 26.41
N THR A 201 27.61 4.94 26.48
CA THR A 201 26.52 5.03 27.47
C THR A 201 25.22 4.41 26.97
N ASN A 202 24.39 3.88 27.88
CA ASN A 202 23.11 3.27 27.50
C ASN A 202 22.15 4.28 26.85
N LEU A 203 22.11 5.52 27.35
CA LEU A 203 21.27 6.59 26.81
C LEU A 203 21.69 6.96 25.37
N SER A 204 22.98 7.13 25.12
CA SER A 204 23.48 7.47 23.78
C SER A 204 23.24 6.36 22.77
N ARG A 205 23.34 5.08 23.18
CA ARG A 205 22.97 3.93 22.32
C ARG A 205 21.48 3.93 21.99
N PHE A 206 20.64 4.23 22.97
CA PHE A 206 19.20 4.35 22.77
C PHE A 206 18.87 5.46 21.77
N LEU A 207 19.40 6.67 21.99
CA LEU A 207 19.20 7.82 21.11
C LEU A 207 19.72 7.56 19.69
N MET A 208 20.89 6.94 19.54
CA MET A 208 21.43 6.58 18.22
C MET A 208 20.54 5.55 17.52
N THR A 209 20.06 4.54 18.24
CA THR A 209 19.21 3.49 17.66
C THR A 209 17.86 4.06 17.20
N PHE A 210 17.29 4.97 17.98
CA PHE A 210 16.09 5.72 17.59
C PHE A 210 16.37 6.67 16.43
N GLY A 211 17.49 7.38 16.44
CA GLY A 211 17.92 8.25 15.33
C GLY A 211 18.08 7.49 14.01
N MET A 212 18.66 6.29 14.05
CA MET A 212 18.74 5.40 12.86
C MET A 212 17.35 4.99 12.38
N TYR A 213 16.43 4.66 13.29
CA TYR A 213 15.05 4.34 12.93
C TYR A 213 14.38 5.51 12.19
N PHE A 214 14.46 6.74 12.73
CA PHE A 214 13.91 7.92 12.07
C PHE A 214 14.60 8.20 10.72
N MET A 215 15.91 8.03 10.64
CA MET A 215 16.65 8.20 9.39
C MET A 215 16.17 7.21 8.32
N ILE A 216 16.04 5.93 8.67
CA ILE A 216 15.54 4.89 7.76
C ILE A 216 14.10 5.22 7.33
N LEU A 217 13.26 5.66 8.26
CA LEU A 217 11.88 6.05 7.97
C LEU A 217 11.81 7.22 6.99
N VAL A 218 12.60 8.27 7.22
CA VAL A 218 12.67 9.44 6.33
C VAL A 218 13.15 9.05 4.93
N VAL A 219 14.20 8.22 4.83
CA VAL A 219 14.69 7.71 3.55
C VAL A 219 13.62 6.88 2.84
N ALA A 220 12.95 5.96 3.55
CA ALA A 220 11.90 5.12 2.98
C ALA A 220 10.72 5.95 2.46
N VAL A 221 10.24 6.92 3.24
CA VAL A 221 9.17 7.84 2.82
C VAL A 221 9.60 8.68 1.62
N SER A 222 10.86 9.11 1.57
CA SER A 222 11.39 9.90 0.45
C SER A 222 11.46 9.07 -0.84
N ILE A 223 11.91 7.81 -0.75
CA ILE A 223 11.88 6.86 -1.87
C ILE A 223 10.44 6.64 -2.34
N ALA A 224 9.50 6.40 -1.42
CA ALA A 224 8.09 6.22 -1.75
C ALA A 224 7.48 7.47 -2.42
N LYS A 225 7.86 8.69 -2.00
CA LYS A 225 7.49 9.93 -2.72
C LYS A 225 8.08 10.00 -4.12
N GLY A 226 9.31 9.54 -4.32
CA GLY A 226 9.92 9.40 -5.65
C GLY A 226 9.14 8.43 -6.53
N VAL A 227 8.81 7.24 -6.01
CA VAL A 227 7.97 6.24 -6.70
C VAL A 227 6.60 6.82 -7.05
N LYS A 228 5.97 7.54 -6.11
CA LYS A 228 4.69 8.23 -6.33
C LYS A 228 4.76 9.21 -7.49
N SER A 229 5.83 10.00 -7.56
CA SER A 229 6.06 10.95 -8.65
C SER A 229 6.21 10.23 -10.00
N ILE A 230 6.97 9.13 -10.05
CA ILE A 230 7.11 8.32 -11.27
C ILE A 230 5.76 7.73 -11.68
N ALA A 231 5.00 7.19 -10.72
CA ALA A 231 3.67 6.64 -10.95
C ALA A 231 2.72 7.67 -11.59
N LEU A 232 2.61 8.85 -10.96
CA LEU A 232 1.78 9.96 -11.42
C LEU A 232 2.16 10.44 -12.83
N ASN A 233 3.46 10.55 -13.12
CA ASN A 233 3.94 10.97 -14.44
C ASN A 233 3.82 9.86 -15.51
N SER A 234 3.57 8.62 -15.11
CA SER A 234 3.36 7.49 -16.03
C SER A 234 1.90 7.26 -16.41
N LEU A 235 0.96 8.01 -15.82
CA LEU A 235 -0.46 7.89 -16.11
C LEU A 235 -0.77 8.33 -17.54
N TYR A 236 -1.64 7.59 -18.23
CA TYR A 236 -2.29 8.04 -19.45
C TYR A 236 -3.34 9.06 -19.07
N ALA A 237 -3.02 10.35 -19.15
CA ALA A 237 -3.90 11.41 -18.65
C ALA A 237 -3.78 12.70 -19.45
N ILE A 238 -4.86 13.48 -19.45
CA ILE A 238 -4.89 14.87 -19.93
C ILE A 238 -5.15 15.79 -18.74
N TYR A 239 -4.22 16.70 -18.55
CA TYR A 239 -4.23 17.68 -17.48
C TYR A 239 -4.59 19.05 -18.03
N LYS A 240 -5.64 19.66 -17.49
CA LYS A 240 -6.05 21.05 -17.76
C LYS A 240 -5.97 21.88 -16.47
N SER A 241 -6.26 23.18 -16.58
CA SER A 241 -6.28 24.10 -15.44
C SER A 241 -7.37 23.75 -14.41
N ASP A 242 -8.48 23.18 -14.87
CA ASP A 242 -9.66 22.90 -14.06
C ASP A 242 -9.99 21.39 -13.92
N SER A 243 -9.25 20.52 -14.62
CA SER A 243 -9.57 19.10 -14.71
C SER A 243 -8.34 18.20 -14.85
N ALA A 244 -8.38 17.06 -14.17
CA ALA A 244 -7.49 15.93 -14.41
C ALA A 244 -8.31 14.78 -15.01
N ASN A 245 -7.95 14.32 -16.21
CA ASN A 245 -8.69 13.31 -16.96
C ASN A 245 -7.79 12.08 -17.11
N ILE A 246 -8.07 11.01 -16.38
CA ILE A 246 -7.19 9.84 -16.22
C ILE A 246 -7.78 8.64 -16.95
N ALA A 247 -7.03 8.04 -17.85
CA ALA A 247 -7.34 6.74 -18.42
C ALA A 247 -6.86 5.60 -17.50
N LEU A 248 -7.73 4.61 -17.29
CA LEU A 248 -7.38 3.41 -16.49
C LEU A 248 -6.66 2.34 -17.32
N SER A 249 -6.80 2.41 -18.65
CA SER A 249 -6.14 1.54 -19.62
C SER A 249 -5.14 2.33 -20.46
N LYS A 250 -4.32 1.62 -21.24
CA LYS A 250 -3.46 2.22 -22.25
C LYS A 250 -4.31 2.87 -23.35
N ILE A 251 -4.34 4.19 -23.38
CA ILE A 251 -5.02 5.00 -24.39
C ILE A 251 -4.05 6.10 -24.85
N GLU A 252 -3.92 6.28 -26.17
CA GLU A 252 -3.11 7.37 -26.74
C GLU A 252 -3.74 8.74 -26.44
N THR A 253 -2.92 9.77 -26.27
CA THR A 253 -3.41 11.11 -25.91
C THR A 253 -4.43 11.66 -26.92
N SER A 254 -4.20 11.46 -28.22
CA SER A 254 -5.13 11.87 -29.29
C SER A 254 -6.49 11.17 -29.15
N LYS A 255 -6.49 9.86 -28.85
CA LYS A 255 -7.70 9.08 -28.63
C LYS A 255 -8.44 9.49 -27.36
N LEU A 256 -7.69 9.82 -26.31
CA LEU A 256 -8.24 10.31 -25.05
C LEU A 256 -8.89 11.69 -25.21
N GLU A 257 -8.28 12.58 -25.98
CA GLU A 257 -8.87 13.87 -26.36
C GLU A 257 -10.15 13.68 -27.18
N GLU A 258 -10.12 12.78 -28.16
CA GLU A 258 -11.28 12.44 -28.99
C GLU A 258 -12.46 11.94 -28.14
N ILE A 259 -12.22 10.99 -27.22
CA ILE A 259 -13.23 10.48 -26.28
C ILE A 259 -13.84 11.60 -25.45
N LEU A 260 -13.00 12.47 -24.89
CA LEU A 260 -13.47 13.59 -24.07
C LEU A 260 -14.26 14.61 -24.89
N ASN A 261 -13.84 14.89 -26.12
CA ASN A 261 -14.53 15.82 -27.02
C ASN A 261 -15.91 15.29 -27.42
N ILE A 262 -16.03 13.99 -27.71
CA ILE A 262 -17.33 13.36 -27.99
C ILE A 262 -18.24 13.47 -26.76
N ALA A 263 -17.74 13.11 -25.57
CA ALA A 263 -18.52 13.19 -24.34
C ALA A 263 -18.97 14.62 -24.02
N LEU A 264 -18.07 15.60 -24.17
CA LEU A 264 -18.35 17.00 -23.90
C LEU A 264 -19.09 17.71 -25.05
N SER A 265 -19.38 17.05 -26.17
CA SER A 265 -20.17 17.65 -27.25
C SER A 265 -21.67 17.72 -26.93
N ASP A 266 -22.12 16.91 -25.96
CA ASP A 266 -23.52 16.86 -25.53
C ASP A 266 -23.81 17.97 -24.52
N LYS A 267 -24.90 18.72 -24.75
CA LYS A 267 -25.30 19.84 -23.90
C LYS A 267 -25.75 19.39 -22.51
N GLU A 268 -26.42 18.24 -22.39
CA GLU A 268 -26.90 17.73 -21.11
C GLU A 268 -25.72 17.45 -20.17
N ILE A 269 -24.63 16.90 -20.71
CA ILE A 269 -23.41 16.61 -19.96
C ILE A 269 -22.76 17.90 -19.47
N GLN A 270 -22.63 18.91 -20.35
CA GLN A 270 -22.08 20.22 -19.99
C GLN A 270 -22.91 20.90 -18.88
N GLU A 271 -24.24 20.90 -19.00
CA GLU A 271 -25.14 21.49 -18.00
C GLU A 271 -25.02 20.80 -16.64
N ARG A 272 -24.92 19.47 -16.60
CA ARG A 272 -24.71 18.70 -15.36
C ARG A 272 -23.36 19.07 -14.71
N ILE A 273 -22.30 19.20 -15.50
CA ILE A 273 -20.97 19.60 -15.02
C ILE A 273 -21.00 21.03 -14.45
N GLU A 274 -21.55 21.99 -15.20
CA GLU A 274 -21.63 23.39 -14.77
C GLU A 274 -22.48 23.54 -13.50
N LYS A 275 -23.63 22.87 -13.45
CA LYS A 275 -24.48 22.83 -12.25
C LYS A 275 -23.74 22.26 -11.04
N SER A 276 -22.90 21.25 -11.23
CA SER A 276 -22.10 20.67 -10.13
C SER A 276 -21.01 21.61 -9.60
N LYS A 277 -20.50 22.51 -10.45
CA LYS A 277 -19.48 23.50 -10.11
C LYS A 277 -20.06 24.80 -9.54
N GLN A 278 -21.36 25.04 -9.71
CA GLN A 278 -22.01 26.29 -9.33
C GLN A 278 -21.80 26.61 -7.83
N GLY A 279 -21.20 27.76 -7.54
CA GLY A 279 -20.91 28.21 -6.17
C GLY A 279 -19.66 27.60 -5.53
N SER A 280 -18.82 26.89 -6.30
CA SER A 280 -17.59 26.26 -5.81
C SER A 280 -16.41 26.48 -6.77
N SER A 281 -15.19 26.59 -6.26
CA SER A 281 -13.95 26.54 -7.05
C SER A 281 -13.50 25.09 -7.34
N ALA A 282 -14.44 24.14 -7.28
CA ALA A 282 -14.17 22.72 -7.43
C ALA A 282 -13.58 22.38 -8.81
N LYS A 283 -12.62 21.46 -8.80
CA LYS A 283 -11.96 20.93 -9.99
C LYS A 283 -12.70 19.68 -10.45
N LEU A 284 -12.39 19.18 -11.64
CA LEU A 284 -12.86 17.89 -12.11
C LEU A 284 -11.77 16.84 -12.01
N LEU A 285 -12.19 15.63 -11.68
CA LEU A 285 -11.36 14.44 -11.73
C LEU A 285 -12.13 13.37 -12.48
N ASN A 286 -11.80 13.19 -13.74
CA ASN A 286 -12.56 12.37 -14.66
C ASN A 286 -11.81 11.07 -14.93
N TYR A 287 -12.56 9.99 -15.06
CA TYR A 287 -12.02 8.66 -15.32
C TYR A 287 -12.50 8.14 -16.66
N ILE A 288 -11.56 7.66 -17.47
CA ILE A 288 -11.81 7.14 -18.81
C ILE A 288 -11.38 5.68 -18.83
N LEU A 289 -12.27 4.81 -19.29
CA LEU A 289 -12.02 3.38 -19.34
C LEU A 289 -12.86 2.71 -20.43
N PRO A 290 -12.44 1.53 -20.92
CA PRO A 290 -13.27 0.72 -21.79
C PRO A 290 -14.62 0.41 -21.15
N SER A 291 -15.67 0.31 -21.95
CA SER A 291 -17.05 0.17 -21.46
C SER A 291 -17.27 -1.07 -20.58
N GLU A 292 -16.52 -2.14 -20.85
CA GLU A 292 -16.58 -3.45 -20.19
C GLU A 292 -15.74 -3.52 -18.91
N TRP A 293 -14.87 -2.53 -18.68
CA TRP A 293 -14.04 -2.46 -17.48
C TRP A 293 -14.86 -1.98 -16.28
N TYR A 294 -14.46 -2.35 -15.07
CA TYR A 294 -15.11 -1.93 -13.83
C TYR A 294 -14.06 -1.78 -12.72
N ALA A 295 -14.03 -0.61 -12.09
CA ALA A 295 -13.18 -0.31 -10.93
C ALA A 295 -14.09 0.05 -9.75
N ALA A 296 -13.87 -0.58 -8.59
CA ALA A 296 -14.81 -0.48 -7.47
C ALA A 296 -14.64 0.83 -6.67
N GLU A 297 -13.49 1.47 -6.84
CA GLU A 297 -13.08 2.75 -6.26
C GLU A 297 -13.68 3.94 -7.00
N ILE A 298 -14.05 3.75 -8.26
CA ILE A 298 -14.60 4.83 -9.07
C ILE A 298 -16.13 4.69 -9.03
N PRO A 299 -16.85 5.77 -8.68
CA PRO A 299 -18.31 5.74 -8.66
C PRO A 299 -18.79 5.53 -10.10
N MET A 300 -19.20 4.32 -10.45
CA MET A 300 -19.72 3.99 -11.77
C MET A 300 -20.78 2.90 -11.68
N ASN A 301 -21.68 2.87 -12.66
CA ASN A 301 -22.67 1.84 -12.84
C ASN A 301 -22.01 0.50 -13.15
N GLY A 302 -22.53 -0.55 -12.53
CA GLY A 302 -22.00 -1.90 -12.63
C GLY A 302 -22.31 -2.56 -13.98
N VAL A 303 -21.39 -3.40 -14.44
CA VAL A 303 -21.69 -4.45 -15.41
C VAL A 303 -22.40 -5.59 -14.65
N LYS A 304 -23.39 -6.25 -15.25
CA LYS A 304 -24.38 -7.19 -14.63
C LYS A 304 -23.87 -8.38 -13.75
N TYR A 305 -22.60 -8.46 -13.33
CA TYR A 305 -22.06 -9.57 -12.54
C TYR A 305 -21.17 -9.12 -11.37
N ARG A 306 -21.48 -9.64 -10.18
CA ARG A 306 -20.78 -9.45 -8.89
C ARG A 306 -19.40 -10.15 -8.86
N ALA A 307 -18.39 -9.56 -9.49
CA ALA A 307 -17.00 -9.83 -9.13
C ALA A 307 -16.29 -8.49 -9.03
N ASP A 308 -15.46 -8.32 -7.99
CA ASP A 308 -14.55 -7.18 -7.86
C ASP A 308 -13.71 -7.00 -9.14
N HIS A 309 -13.13 -5.81 -9.31
CA HIS A 309 -12.47 -5.29 -10.52
C HIS A 309 -12.47 -6.15 -11.79
N ARG A 310 -13.06 -5.62 -12.86
CA ARG A 310 -13.10 -6.29 -14.16
C ARG A 310 -12.27 -5.50 -15.18
N SER A 311 -11.31 -6.14 -15.83
CA SER A 311 -10.50 -5.53 -16.89
C SER A 311 -10.13 -6.57 -17.95
N PRO A 312 -11.09 -7.04 -18.77
CA PRO A 312 -10.79 -8.02 -19.81
C PRO A 312 -9.73 -7.46 -20.76
N SER A 313 -8.84 -8.31 -21.25
CA SER A 313 -7.85 -7.94 -22.27
C SER A 313 -8.47 -7.78 -23.65
N ASN A 314 -9.55 -8.50 -23.92
CA ASN A 314 -10.34 -8.42 -25.15
C ASN A 314 -11.60 -7.59 -24.88
N TYR A 315 -11.53 -6.29 -25.17
CA TYR A 315 -12.63 -5.33 -25.05
C TYR A 315 -12.78 -4.56 -26.37
N ASP A 316 -13.96 -3.98 -26.60
CA ASP A 316 -14.19 -3.16 -27.78
C ASP A 316 -13.41 -1.85 -27.69
N GLN A 317 -12.44 -1.68 -28.59
CA GLN A 317 -11.56 -0.49 -28.63
C GLN A 317 -12.25 0.78 -29.15
N ASN A 318 -13.53 0.71 -29.53
CA ASN A 318 -14.34 1.85 -29.90
C ASN A 318 -15.30 2.29 -28.79
N MET A 319 -15.53 1.46 -27.78
CA MET A 319 -16.53 1.70 -26.74
C MET A 319 -15.89 2.06 -25.41
N TYR A 320 -16.08 3.31 -24.99
CA TYR A 320 -15.54 3.82 -23.73
C TYR A 320 -16.64 4.39 -22.86
N LYS A 321 -16.34 4.49 -21.57
CA LYS A 321 -17.10 5.30 -20.63
C LYS A 321 -16.22 6.34 -19.98
N VAL A 322 -16.82 7.50 -19.75
CA VAL A 322 -16.25 8.64 -19.07
C VAL A 322 -17.07 8.88 -17.82
N ILE A 323 -16.41 8.81 -16.66
CA ILE A 323 -17.01 9.09 -15.36
C ILE A 323 -16.59 10.50 -14.97
N PHE A 324 -17.53 11.44 -15.01
CA PHE A 324 -17.29 12.81 -14.57
C PHE A 324 -17.50 12.89 -13.06
N THR A 325 -16.51 13.41 -12.35
CA THR A 325 -16.62 13.65 -10.91
C THR A 325 -16.12 15.04 -10.53
N LYS A 326 -16.83 15.67 -9.61
CA LYS A 326 -16.40 16.89 -8.94
C LYS A 326 -15.37 16.52 -7.89
N ALA A 327 -14.23 17.19 -7.89
CA ALA A 327 -13.16 17.02 -6.93
C ALA A 327 -13.10 18.24 -6.02
N ASP A 328 -13.43 18.04 -4.73
CA ASP A 328 -13.22 19.02 -3.69
C ASP A 328 -11.75 18.95 -3.26
N ILE A 329 -11.08 20.10 -3.32
CA ILE A 329 -9.66 20.23 -3.03
C ILE A 329 -9.47 20.57 -1.56
N ARG A 330 -8.62 19.80 -0.88
CA ARG A 330 -8.33 19.94 0.56
C ARG A 330 -7.73 21.30 0.94
N SER A 331 -7.08 21.96 -0.02
CA SER A 331 -6.38 23.23 0.19
C SER A 331 -7.14 24.37 -0.49
N ASN A 332 -7.18 25.53 0.16
CA ASN A 332 -7.66 26.78 -0.44
C ASN A 332 -6.71 27.32 -1.54
N LYS A 333 -5.64 26.60 -1.88
CA LYS A 333 -4.75 26.92 -2.98
C LYS A 333 -5.41 26.56 -4.31
N ASP A 334 -5.27 27.44 -5.29
CA ASP A 334 -5.62 27.09 -6.67
C ASP A 334 -4.64 26.03 -7.20
N VAL A 335 -5.14 24.81 -7.36
CA VAL A 335 -4.39 23.67 -7.88
C VAL A 335 -4.76 23.40 -9.33
N SER A 336 -3.78 22.98 -10.12
CA SER A 336 -3.98 22.65 -11.54
C SER A 336 -3.21 21.40 -11.94
N GLY A 337 -3.62 20.79 -13.06
CA GLY A 337 -2.98 19.60 -13.60
C GLY A 337 -2.85 18.45 -12.61
N ILE A 338 -1.64 17.94 -12.44
CA ILE A 338 -1.37 16.75 -11.61
C ILE A 338 -1.64 16.99 -10.12
N ASP A 339 -1.53 18.24 -9.66
CA ASP A 339 -1.76 18.59 -8.26
C ASP A 339 -3.23 18.46 -7.86
N ILE A 340 -4.15 18.48 -8.84
CA ILE A 340 -5.56 18.15 -8.61
C ILE A 340 -5.65 16.76 -7.97
N ILE A 341 -4.99 15.75 -8.55
CA ILE A 341 -5.01 14.36 -8.07
C ILE A 341 -4.48 14.25 -6.63
N ILE A 342 -3.42 15.01 -6.32
CA ILE A 342 -2.72 14.92 -5.03
C ILE A 342 -3.55 15.56 -3.90
N ASN A 343 -4.34 16.59 -4.22
CA ASN A 343 -5.03 17.41 -3.24
C ASN A 343 -6.54 17.14 -3.14
N VAL A 344 -7.07 16.14 -3.84
CA VAL A 344 -8.48 15.72 -3.69
C VAL A 344 -8.72 15.26 -2.26
N GLU A 345 -9.72 15.87 -1.62
CA GLU A 345 -10.27 15.44 -0.34
C GLU A 345 -11.48 14.53 -0.55
N LYS A 346 -12.43 15.01 -1.36
CA LYS A 346 -13.70 14.33 -1.63
C LYS A 346 -13.99 14.35 -3.13
N ARG A 347 -14.62 13.28 -3.59
CA ARG A 347 -15.13 13.16 -4.96
C ARG A 347 -16.62 12.99 -4.92
N GLU A 348 -17.33 13.79 -5.70
CA GLU A 348 -18.76 13.68 -5.89
C GLU A 348 -19.04 13.32 -7.35
N PRO A 349 -19.70 12.20 -7.62
CA PRO A 349 -19.96 11.81 -8.99
C PRO A 349 -21.03 12.70 -9.62
N ILE A 350 -20.86 13.01 -10.90
CA ILE A 350 -21.75 13.89 -11.66
C ILE A 350 -22.58 13.06 -12.63
N VAL A 351 -21.91 12.34 -13.54
CA VAL A 351 -22.57 11.59 -14.62
C VAL A 351 -21.62 10.53 -15.19
N GLU A 352 -22.19 9.43 -15.64
CA GLU A 352 -21.49 8.40 -16.41
C GLU A 352 -21.93 8.47 -17.87
N VAL A 353 -20.96 8.60 -18.77
CA VAL A 353 -21.20 8.83 -20.20
C VAL A 353 -20.56 7.71 -20.99
N TRP A 354 -21.31 7.07 -21.88
CA TRP A 354 -20.80 6.05 -22.78
C TRP A 354 -20.63 6.65 -24.16
N VAL A 355 -19.48 6.45 -24.78
CA VAL A 355 -19.15 6.97 -26.11
C VAL A 355 -18.75 5.84 -27.06
N ASN A 356 -19.19 5.94 -28.30
CA ASN A 356 -18.62 5.18 -29.41
C ASN A 356 -17.75 6.12 -30.23
N VAL A 357 -16.45 5.81 -30.28
CA VAL A 357 -15.49 6.66 -30.98
C VAL A 357 -15.51 6.44 -32.49
N ALA A 358 -15.86 5.24 -32.96
CA ALA A 358 -16.02 5.00 -34.40
C ALA A 358 -17.20 5.81 -34.97
N ASP A 359 -18.29 5.90 -34.22
CA ASP A 359 -19.50 6.60 -34.64
C ASP A 359 -19.51 8.10 -34.29
N GLN A 360 -18.50 8.59 -33.55
CA GLN A 360 -18.42 9.97 -33.02
C GLN A 360 -19.66 10.38 -32.22
N LYS A 361 -20.18 9.48 -31.37
CA LYS A 361 -21.46 9.68 -30.68
C LYS A 361 -21.42 9.30 -29.20
N VAL A 362 -22.20 10.04 -28.42
CA VAL A 362 -22.64 9.62 -27.09
C VAL A 362 -23.73 8.57 -27.25
N ILE A 363 -23.54 7.41 -26.62
CA ILE A 363 -24.44 6.25 -26.71
C ILE A 363 -25.37 6.19 -25.50
N LYS A 364 -24.88 6.57 -24.31
CA LYS A 364 -25.68 6.59 -23.07
C LYS A 364 -25.22 7.72 -22.16
N ILE A 365 -26.17 8.31 -21.47
CA ILE A 365 -25.97 9.22 -20.35
C ILE A 365 -26.69 8.56 -19.17
N LEU A 366 -25.94 8.20 -18.14
CA LEU A 366 -26.44 7.47 -16.99
C LEU A 366 -26.29 8.32 -15.73
N ASP A 367 -27.36 8.34 -14.93
CA ASP A 367 -27.27 8.80 -13.56
C ASP A 367 -26.33 7.89 -12.75
N MET A 368 -25.75 8.49 -11.71
CA MET A 368 -24.79 7.80 -10.86
C MET A 368 -25.52 6.85 -9.90
N PRO A 369 -24.93 5.70 -9.55
CA PRO A 369 -25.58 4.74 -8.65
C PRO A 369 -25.86 5.37 -7.28
N GLU A 370 -27.03 5.10 -6.70
CA GLU A 370 -27.43 5.62 -5.38
C GLU A 370 -26.49 5.17 -4.26
N ALA A 371 -25.92 3.97 -4.38
CA ALA A 371 -24.97 3.41 -3.43
C ALA A 371 -23.58 3.25 -4.08
N ILE A 372 -22.65 4.13 -3.71
CA ILE A 372 -21.26 4.08 -4.18
C ILE A 372 -20.44 3.27 -3.18
N LYS A 373 -19.82 2.18 -3.64
CA LYS A 373 -18.90 1.39 -2.83
C LYS A 373 -17.72 2.30 -2.44
N TYR A 374 -17.40 2.35 -1.14
CA TYR A 374 -16.34 3.20 -0.57
C TYR A 374 -16.56 4.73 -0.68
N GLN A 375 -17.81 5.19 -0.79
CA GLN A 375 -18.12 6.63 -0.79
C GLN A 375 -17.49 7.36 0.40
N ASN A 376 -16.85 8.50 0.11
CA ASN A 376 -16.12 9.36 1.07
C ASN A 376 -14.93 8.70 1.76
N ILE A 377 -14.50 7.50 1.37
CA ILE A 377 -13.25 6.93 1.84
C ILE A 377 -12.11 7.54 1.00
N PRO A 378 -10.97 7.91 1.57
CA PRO A 378 -9.75 8.19 0.82
C PRO A 378 -9.23 6.90 0.15
N ILE A 379 -9.85 6.58 -0.97
CA ILE A 379 -9.48 5.49 -1.86
C ILE A 379 -8.52 5.99 -2.93
N ALA A 380 -7.75 5.06 -3.50
CA ALA A 380 -6.76 5.36 -4.51
C ALA A 380 -7.39 6.16 -5.66
N VAL A 381 -6.76 7.31 -5.94
CA VAL A 381 -7.22 8.25 -6.96
C VAL A 381 -6.71 7.84 -8.34
N TYR A 382 -5.63 7.05 -8.36
CA TYR A 382 -5.00 6.42 -9.50
C TYR A 382 -4.38 5.10 -9.06
#